data_AF-A0A9D7NUD7-F1
#
_entry.id   AF-A0A9D7NUD7-F1
#
_cell.length_a   1.000
_cell.length_b   1.000
_cell.length_c   1.000
_cell.angle_alpha   90.00
_cell.angle_beta   90.00
_cell.angle_gamma   90.00
#
_symmetry.space_group_name_H-M   'P 1'
#
loop_
_entity.id
_entity.type
_entity.pdbx_description
1 polymer ?
#
loop_
_entity_poly.entity_id
_entity_poly.type
_entity_poly.pdbx_seq_one_letter_code
_entity_poly.pdbx_strand_id
1 'polypeptide(L)'
;MVLISFLTINEEDAVELSGVLNQHRLLMFDTIEDHVDLLWAKDGPQRRHLTHLSGFTKALLCSNVERIAREVLGDRLVRMWAQPVTSFDAISTHELMAGLAKA
;
A
#
# COMPACT_ATOMS: atom_id res chain seq x y z
N MET A 1 13.05 1.96 6.57
CA MET A 1 11.59 1.91 6.32
C MET A 1 11.35 1.10 5.06
N VAL A 2 10.10 0.74 4.77
CA VAL A 2 9.74 0.10 3.50
C VAL A 2 8.60 0.86 2.84
N LEU A 3 8.62 0.93 1.52
CA LEU A 3 7.46 1.22 0.70
C LEU A 3 6.65 -0.07 0.64
N ILE A 4 5.42 -0.03 1.10
CA ILE A 4 4.49 -1.15 1.05
C ILE A 4 3.39 -0.83 0.04
N SER A 5 3.04 -1.83 -0.76
CA SER A 5 2.12 -1.71 -1.89
C SER A 5 1.07 -2.79 -1.84
N PHE A 6 -0.15 -2.43 -2.22
CA PHE A 6 -1.32 -3.30 -2.26
C PHE A 6 -2.04 -3.10 -3.60
N LEU A 7 -2.44 -4.18 -4.24
CA LEU A 7 -3.38 -4.15 -5.35
C LEU A 7 -4.75 -4.61 -4.86
N THR A 8 -5.76 -3.80 -5.11
CA THR A 8 -7.15 -4.07 -4.79
C THR A 8 -8.00 -4.11 -6.05
N ILE A 9 -9.20 -4.69 -5.96
CA ILE A 9 -10.11 -4.83 -7.10
C ILE A 9 -10.64 -3.45 -7.53
N ASN A 10 -10.97 -2.59 -6.57
CA ASN A 10 -11.47 -1.24 -6.81
C ASN A 10 -10.83 -0.22 -5.85
N GLU A 11 -11.14 1.05 -6.07
CA GLU A 11 -10.64 2.16 -5.27
C GLU A 11 -11.24 2.19 -3.86
N GLU A 12 -12.50 1.78 -3.69
CA GLU A 12 -13.15 1.77 -2.38
C GLU A 12 -12.42 0.83 -1.39
N ASP A 13 -11.96 -0.33 -1.87
CA ASP A 13 -11.16 -1.29 -1.11
C ASP A 13 -9.81 -0.69 -0.69
N ALA A 14 -9.17 0.08 -1.58
CA ALA A 14 -7.91 0.76 -1.29
C ALA A 14 -8.10 1.86 -0.23
N VAL A 15 -9.17 2.66 -0.35
CA VAL A 15 -9.50 3.71 0.61
C VAL A 15 -9.87 3.11 1.98
N GLU A 16 -10.64 2.03 2.02
CA GLU A 16 -10.96 1.30 3.25
C GLU A 16 -9.69 0.82 3.96
N LEU A 17 -8.79 0.16 3.23
CA LEU A 17 -7.54 -0.36 3.78
C LEU A 17 -6.64 0.77 4.28
N SER A 18 -6.47 1.84 3.50
CA SER A 18 -5.71 3.03 3.91
C SER A 18 -6.27 3.62 5.20
N GLY A 19 -7.60 3.75 5.31
CA GLY A 19 -8.25 4.25 6.52
C GLY A 19 -7.92 3.42 7.76
N VAL A 20 -8.06 2.09 7.67
CA VAL A 20 -7.76 1.18 8.80
C VAL A 20 -6.28 1.21 9.15
N LEU A 21 -5.38 1.17 8.17
CA LEU A 21 -3.94 1.20 8.43
C LEU A 21 -3.51 2.54 9.08
N ASN A 22 -4.09 3.66 8.67
CA ASN A 22 -3.85 4.96 9.31
C ASN A 22 -4.38 5.01 10.75
N GLN A 23 -5.56 4.46 11.03
CA GLN A 23 -6.10 4.36 12.39
C GLN A 23 -5.15 3.60 13.32
N HIS A 24 -4.47 2.57 12.80
CA HIS A 24 -3.45 1.81 13.52
C HIS A 24 -2.04 2.43 13.45
N ARG A 25 -1.87 3.58 12.79
CA ARG A 25 -0.57 4.25 12.55
C ARG A 25 0.45 3.35 11.85
N LEU A 26 -0.02 2.53 10.91
CA LEU A 26 0.78 1.54 10.19
C LEU A 26 1.17 1.96 8.78
N LEU A 27 0.53 2.98 8.23
CA LEU A 27 0.81 3.53 6.91
C LEU A 27 0.98 5.05 7.02
N MET A 28 1.81 5.61 6.15
CA MET A 28 2.09 7.04 6.04
C MET A 28 2.34 7.37 4.57
N PHE A 29 2.11 8.62 4.16
CA PHE A 29 2.31 9.08 2.78
C PHE A 29 1.58 8.21 1.75
N ASP A 30 0.32 7.96 2.05
CA ASP A 30 -0.58 7.13 1.27
C ASP A 30 -0.77 7.72 -0.14
N THR A 31 -0.63 6.88 -1.16
CA THR A 31 -0.93 7.21 -2.55
C THR A 31 -1.85 6.17 -3.14
N ILE A 32 -2.78 6.62 -3.99
CA ILE A 32 -3.69 5.77 -4.75
C ILE A 32 -3.47 6.09 -6.23
N GLU A 33 -3.26 5.04 -7.02
CA GLU A 33 -2.99 5.12 -8.46
C GLU A 33 -3.74 4.02 -9.22
N ASP A 34 -4.08 4.30 -10.48
CA ASP A 34 -4.60 3.28 -11.40
C ASP A 34 -3.52 2.28 -11.77
N HIS A 35 -3.87 0.99 -11.77
CA HIS A 35 -2.97 -0.10 -12.14
C HIS A 35 -3.60 -1.04 -13.16
N VAL A 36 -2.77 -1.63 -14.02
CA VAL A 36 -3.22 -2.62 -15.00
C VAL A 36 -2.29 -3.82 -15.01
N ASP A 37 -2.82 -4.97 -14.62
CA ASP A 37 -2.18 -6.27 -14.82
C ASP A 37 -2.48 -6.79 -16.23
N LEU A 38 -1.48 -7.42 -16.87
CA LEU A 38 -1.67 -8.19 -18.10
C LEU A 38 -1.85 -9.67 -17.76
N LEU A 39 -3.02 -10.21 -18.05
CA LEU A 39 -3.35 -11.62 -17.90
C LEU A 39 -3.18 -12.34 -19.24
N TRP A 40 -2.26 -13.28 -19.33
CA TRP A 40 -2.04 -14.06 -20.55
C TRP A 40 -3.04 -15.22 -20.63
N ALA A 41 -4.00 -15.11 -21.53
CA ALA A 41 -4.95 -16.17 -21.87
C ALA A 41 -4.61 -16.79 -23.24
N LYS A 42 -5.30 -17.89 -23.61
CA LYS A 42 -5.10 -18.57 -24.91
C LYS A 42 -5.34 -17.63 -26.10
N ASP A 43 -6.23 -16.66 -25.95
CA ASP A 43 -6.63 -15.72 -26.99
C ASP A 43 -5.78 -14.43 -26.98
N GLY A 44 -4.73 -14.36 -26.15
CA GLY A 44 -3.82 -13.22 -26.02
C GLY A 44 -3.87 -12.54 -24.65
N PRO A 45 -3.16 -11.39 -24.49
CA PRO A 45 -3.12 -10.66 -23.23
C PRO A 45 -4.44 -9.90 -22.99
N GLN A 46 -5.03 -10.11 -21.82
CA GLN A 46 -6.18 -9.38 -21.32
C GLN A 46 -5.74 -8.37 -20.26
N ARG A 47 -6.30 -7.16 -20.29
CA ARG A 47 -6.01 -6.10 -19.32
C ARG A 47 -6.96 -6.26 -18.13
N ARG A 48 -6.41 -6.35 -16.92
CA ARG A 48 -7.18 -6.31 -15.68
C ARG A 48 -6.86 -4.99 -14.98
N HIS A 49 -7.85 -4.11 -14.91
CA HIS A 49 -7.75 -2.87 -14.15
C HIS A 49 -7.86 -3.17 -12.66
N LEU A 50 -7.00 -2.54 -11.88
CA LEU A 50 -6.85 -2.67 -10.44
C LEU A 50 -6.54 -1.29 -9.86
N THR A 51 -6.70 -1.15 -8.56
CA THR A 51 -6.23 0.04 -7.85
C THR A 51 -4.98 -0.30 -7.06
N HIS A 52 -3.96 0.55 -7.15
CA HIS A 52 -2.73 0.44 -6.39
C HIS A 52 -2.74 1.44 -5.24
N LEU A 53 -2.78 0.91 -4.01
CA LEU A 53 -2.49 1.67 -2.81
C LEU A 53 -1.01 1.48 -2.45
N SER A 54 -0.30 2.56 -2.17
CA SER A 54 1.05 2.48 -1.61
C SER A 54 1.28 3.48 -0.50
N GLY A 55 2.31 3.24 0.32
CA GLY A 55 2.75 4.17 1.34
C GLY A 55 3.91 3.59 2.12
N PHE A 56 4.40 4.31 3.12
CA PHE A 56 5.54 3.87 3.92
C PHE A 56 5.12 3.25 5.25
N THR A 57 5.83 2.18 5.64
CA THR A 57 5.73 1.61 6.98
C THR A 57 7.11 1.32 7.58
N LYS A 58 7.15 1.11 8.89
CA LYS A 58 8.36 0.66 9.58
C LYS A 58 8.58 -0.81 9.22
N ALA A 59 9.82 -1.18 8.89
CA ALA A 59 10.15 -2.54 8.46
C ALA A 59 9.72 -3.62 9.47
N LEU A 60 9.84 -3.33 10.78
CA LEU A 60 9.42 -4.22 11.86
C LEU A 60 7.90 -4.42 11.97
N LEU A 61 7.09 -3.61 11.27
CA LEU A 61 5.63 -3.66 11.31
C LEU A 61 5.02 -4.34 10.07
N CYS A 62 5.84 -4.79 9.11
CA CYS A 62 5.35 -5.40 7.87
C CYS A 62 4.39 -6.57 8.10
N SER A 63 4.68 -7.44 9.07
CA SER A 63 3.80 -8.56 9.42
C SER A 63 2.43 -8.12 9.94
N ASN A 64 2.39 -7.01 10.69
CA ASN A 64 1.15 -6.47 11.23
C ASN A 64 0.31 -5.85 10.12
N VAL A 65 0.96 -5.15 9.18
CA VAL A 65 0.31 -4.58 8.00
C VAL A 65 -0.27 -5.69 7.14
N GLU A 66 0.49 -6.76 6.86
CA GLU A 66 0.00 -7.89 6.07
C GLU A 66 -1.22 -8.53 6.73
N ARG A 67 -1.14 -8.80 8.03
CA ARG A 67 -2.25 -9.40 8.79
C ARG A 67 -3.52 -8.55 8.68
N ILE A 68 -3.42 -7.25 8.94
CA ILE A 68 -4.56 -6.34 8.87
C ILE A 68 -5.12 -6.25 7.44
N ALA A 69 -4.25 -6.15 6.44
CA ALA A 69 -4.71 -6.09 5.05
C ALA A 69 -5.51 -7.34 4.67
N ARG A 70 -5.08 -8.53 5.11
CA ARG A 70 -5.82 -9.78 4.91
C ARG A 70 -7.12 -9.84 5.71
N GLU A 71 -7.13 -9.35 6.96
CA GLU A 71 -8.34 -9.30 7.80
C GLU A 71 -9.41 -8.37 7.22
N VAL A 72 -9.02 -7.21 6.69
CA VAL A 72 -9.93 -6.19 6.14
C VAL A 72 -10.44 -6.60 4.76
N LEU A 73 -9.54 -6.99 3.86
CA LEU A 73 -9.88 -7.17 2.45
C LEU A 73 -10.13 -8.62 2.06
N GLY A 74 -9.52 -9.61 2.73
CA GLY A 74 -9.60 -11.01 2.34
C GLY A 74 -9.23 -11.21 0.86
N ASP A 75 -10.15 -11.79 0.09
CA ASP A 75 -9.97 -12.05 -1.35
C ASP A 75 -9.98 -10.78 -2.22
N ARG A 76 -10.40 -9.64 -1.68
CA ARG A 76 -10.34 -8.34 -2.38
C ARG A 76 -8.91 -7.80 -2.48
N LEU A 77 -8.00 -8.29 -1.62
CA LEU A 77 -6.57 -8.01 -1.73
C LEU A 77 -5.95 -8.94 -2.79
N VAL A 78 -5.64 -8.37 -3.96
CA VAL A 78 -5.10 -9.11 -5.09
C VAL A 78 -3.63 -9.45 -4.89
N ARG A 79 -2.82 -8.49 -4.42
CA ARG A 79 -1.39 -8.66 -4.19
C ARG A 79 -0.89 -7.66 -3.16
N MET A 80 0.14 -8.05 -2.42
CA MET A 80 0.89 -7.15 -1.55
C MET A 80 2.38 -7.39 -1.74
N TRP A 81 3.19 -6.33 -1.71
CA TRP A 81 4.64 -6.43 -1.66
C TRP A 81 5.24 -5.24 -0.90
N ALA A 82 6.50 -5.36 -0.52
CA ALA A 82 7.25 -4.30 0.12
C ALA A 82 8.66 -4.19 -0.44
N GLN A 83 9.18 -2.97 -0.51
CA GLN A 83 10.53 -2.67 -0.98
C GLN A 83 11.25 -1.76 0.02
N PRO A 84 12.55 -1.98 0.28
CA PRO A 84 13.30 -1.12 1.20
C PRO A 84 13.41 0.30 0.64
N VAL A 85 13.13 1.29 1.49
CA VAL A 85 13.45 2.69 1.18
C VAL A 85 14.89 2.93 1.57
N THR A 86 15.73 3.25 0.59
CA THR A 86 17.16 3.48 0.76
C THR A 86 17.51 4.95 1.00
N SER A 87 16.64 5.87 0.59
CA SER A 87 16.81 7.32 0.78
C SER A 87 15.49 8.07 0.72
N PHE A 88 15.41 9.21 1.40
CA PHE A 88 14.37 10.23 1.25
C PHE A 88 15.00 11.55 0.82
N ASP A 89 14.26 12.37 0.09
CA ASP A 89 14.65 13.77 -0.09
C ASP A 89 14.46 14.57 1.22
N ALA A 90 14.95 15.81 1.24
CA ALA A 90 14.92 16.66 2.43
C ALA A 90 13.49 17.03 2.86
N ILE A 91 12.57 17.20 1.91
CA ILE A 91 11.17 17.58 2.18
C ILE A 91 10.45 16.39 2.83
N SER A 92 10.50 15.22 2.21
CA SER A 92 9.88 14.01 2.78
C SER A 92 10.49 13.63 4.12
N THR A 93 11.81 13.84 4.30
CA THR A 93 12.47 13.63 5.60
C THR A 93 11.91 14.59 6.66
N HIS A 94 11.74 15.87 6.33
CA HIS A 94 11.17 16.85 7.25
C HIS A 94 9.73 16.49 7.64
N GLU A 95 8.89 16.15 6.66
CA GLU A 95 7.50 15.76 6.87
C GLU A 95 7.39 14.51 7.77
N LEU A 96 8.23 13.50 7.52
CA LEU A 96 8.28 12.29 8.33
C LEU A 96 8.63 12.61 9.79
N MET A 97 9.64 13.44 10.02
CA MET A 97 10.07 13.81 11.37
C MET A 97 9.05 14.70 12.08
N ALA A 98 8.37 15.60 11.36
CA ALA A 98 7.29 16.42 11.90
C ALA A 98 6.05 15.59 12.27
N GLY A 99 5.72 14.56 11.46
CA GLY A 99 4.65 13.62 11.74
C GLY A 99 4.91 12.77 12.98
N LEU A 100 6.15 12.31 13.19
CA LEU A 100 6.57 11.59 14.39
C LEU A 100 6.50 12.46 15.66
N ALA A 101 6.68 13.78 15.56
CA ALA A 101 6.64 14.69 16.70
C ALA A 101 5.21 15.00 17.20
N LYS A 102 4.18 14.74 16.39
CA LYS A 102 2.77 14.88 16.77
C LYS A 102 2.19 13.58 17.37
N ALA A 103 2.98 12.52 17.45
CA ALA A 103 2.54 11.16 17.75
C ALA A 103 2.72 10.76 19.22
#